data_AF-A0A074WNJ8-F1
#
_entry.id   AF-A0A074WNJ8-F1
#
_cell.length_a   1.000
_cell.length_b   1.000
_cell.length_c   1.000
_cell.angle_alpha   90.00
_cell.angle_beta   90.00
_cell.angle_gamma   90.00
#
_symmetry.space_group_name_H-M   'P 1'
#
loop_
_entity.id
_entity.type
_entity.pdbx_description
1 polymer ?
#
loop_
_entity_poly.entity_id
_entity_poly.type
_entity_poly.pdbx_seq_one_letter_code
_entity_poly.pdbx_strand_id
1 'polypeptide(L)'
;MPHALFRKQHLDVRELDLSTIVYSSNDPEHLPNPKLNYTPVPDDEALELLTEAFNRHPDKSAMMAELNCNRVKFIGGLPQGMTCFAAPTKEGRSPDRYIYGHGNSSRRGFDTDKLFRSFREFVPHCYWIIVERNVAWNRPRFCYCKYCQLPFPQ
;
A
#
# COMPACT_ATOMS: atom_id res chain seq x y z
N MET A 1 7.38 -14.08 14.98
CA MET A 1 6.29 -15.08 15.20
C MET A 1 5.23 -14.82 14.14
N PRO A 2 4.67 -15.85 13.48
CA PRO A 2 3.60 -15.68 12.50
C PRO A 2 2.36 -14.98 13.05
N HIS A 3 1.81 -14.08 12.24
CA HIS A 3 0.51 -13.44 12.46
C HIS A 3 -0.59 -14.50 12.57
N ALA A 4 -1.62 -14.26 13.38
CA ALA A 4 -2.69 -15.23 13.62
C ALA A 4 -3.37 -15.72 12.32
N LEU A 5 -3.48 -14.84 11.31
CA LEU A 5 -4.00 -15.17 9.97
C LEU A 5 -3.16 -16.20 9.20
N PHE A 6 -1.86 -16.29 9.47
CA PHE A 6 -0.91 -17.05 8.66
C PHE A 6 -0.19 -18.18 9.43
N ARG A 7 -0.60 -18.46 10.67
CA ARG A 7 0.04 -19.47 11.55
C ARG A 7 -0.02 -20.90 11.03
N LYS A 8 -1.05 -21.26 10.25
CA LYS A 8 -1.35 -22.66 9.93
C LYS A 8 -0.31 -23.31 9.03
N GLN A 9 0.26 -22.57 8.08
CA GLN A 9 1.15 -23.13 7.07
C GLN A 9 2.13 -22.08 6.56
N HIS A 10 3.41 -22.49 6.48
CA HIS A 10 4.46 -21.74 5.80
C HIS A 10 4.38 -21.97 4.29
N LEU A 11 4.49 -20.90 3.49
CA LEU A 11 4.41 -20.96 2.03
C LEU A 11 5.67 -20.43 1.37
N ASP A 12 6.09 -21.00 0.24
CA ASP A 12 7.15 -20.36 -0.56
C ASP A 12 6.68 -19.00 -1.10
N VAL A 13 5.50 -18.99 -1.72
CA VAL A 13 4.84 -17.77 -2.19
C VAL A 13 3.48 -17.64 -1.52
N ARG A 14 3.22 -16.50 -0.89
CA ARG A 14 1.89 -16.15 -0.41
C ARG A 14 1.24 -15.18 -1.38
N GLU A 15 0.21 -15.66 -2.07
CA GLU A 15 -0.64 -14.80 -2.89
C GLU A 15 -1.61 -14.01 -2.00
N LEU A 16 -1.67 -12.69 -2.20
CA LEU A 16 -2.51 -11.78 -1.42
C LEU A 16 -3.33 -10.90 -2.35
N ASP A 17 -4.64 -10.94 -2.21
CA ASP A 17 -5.57 -10.03 -2.88
C ASP A 17 -5.98 -8.91 -1.92
N LEU A 18 -5.45 -7.71 -2.17
CA LEU A 18 -5.69 -6.54 -1.33
C LEU A 18 -7.11 -5.98 -1.51
N SER A 19 -7.72 -6.18 -2.67
CA SER A 19 -9.08 -5.71 -2.96
C SER A 19 -10.14 -6.41 -2.08
N THR A 20 -9.84 -7.62 -1.61
CA THR A 20 -10.71 -8.36 -0.68
C THR A 20 -10.60 -7.88 0.78
N ILE A 21 -9.66 -6.98 1.08
CA ILE A 21 -9.48 -6.43 2.42
C ILE A 21 -10.37 -5.20 2.56
N VAL A 22 -11.48 -5.36 3.28
CA VAL A 22 -12.32 -4.23 3.66
C VAL A 22 -11.58 -3.40 4.70
N TYR A 23 -11.21 -2.17 4.32
CA TYR A 23 -10.50 -1.23 5.16
C TYR A 23 -11.15 0.15 5.03
N SER A 24 -11.70 0.66 6.14
CA SER A 24 -12.63 1.80 6.15
C SER A 24 -11.96 3.17 6.17
N SER A 25 -10.64 3.23 6.37
CA SER A 25 -9.90 4.50 6.39
C SER A 25 -9.16 4.76 5.09
N ASN A 26 -9.72 4.34 3.95
CA ASN A 26 -9.30 4.81 2.63
C ASN A 26 -10.22 5.97 2.21
N ASP A 27 -9.68 6.93 1.46
CA ASP A 27 -10.43 8.04 0.87
C ASP A 27 -10.54 7.85 -0.66
N PRO A 28 -11.58 7.16 -1.15
CA PRO A 28 -11.74 6.89 -2.58
C PRO A 28 -11.94 8.14 -3.43
N GLU A 29 -12.31 9.26 -2.81
CA GLU A 29 -12.47 10.55 -3.50
C GLU A 29 -11.15 11.33 -3.57
N HIS A 30 -10.08 10.84 -2.90
CA HIS A 30 -8.75 11.42 -3.01
C HIS A 30 -8.10 10.99 -4.33
N LEU A 31 -8.39 11.74 -5.39
CA LEU A 31 -7.88 11.53 -6.74
C LEU A 31 -6.95 12.69 -7.15
N PRO A 32 -6.04 12.49 -8.12
CA PRO A 32 -5.21 13.57 -8.66
C PRO A 32 -6.06 14.72 -9.18
N ASN A 33 -5.54 15.95 -9.03
CA ASN A 33 -6.16 17.12 -9.64
C ASN A 33 -6.27 16.93 -11.16
N PRO A 34 -7.46 17.08 -11.76
CA PRO A 34 -7.68 16.86 -13.20
C PRO A 34 -6.72 17.67 -14.10
N LYS A 35 -6.25 18.84 -13.64
CA LYS A 35 -5.30 19.68 -14.39
C LYS A 35 -3.89 19.09 -14.52
N LEU A 36 -3.56 18.09 -13.71
CA LEU A 36 -2.24 17.45 -13.73
C LEU A 36 -2.08 16.43 -14.86
N ASN A 37 -3.16 16.05 -15.55
CA ASN A 37 -3.15 15.09 -16.67
C ASN A 37 -2.51 13.74 -16.32
N TYR A 38 -2.75 13.24 -15.11
CA TYR A 38 -2.25 11.94 -14.68
C TYR A 38 -3.07 10.82 -15.33
N THR A 39 -2.42 9.74 -15.72
CA THR A 39 -3.07 8.59 -16.37
C THR A 39 -3.26 7.46 -15.35
N PRO A 40 -4.45 6.86 -15.22
CA PRO A 40 -4.65 5.68 -14.39
C PRO A 40 -3.70 4.55 -14.81
N VAL A 41 -3.05 3.92 -13.85
CA VAL A 41 -2.21 2.73 -14.08
C VAL A 41 -3.08 1.49 -13.83
N PRO A 42 -3.10 0.52 -14.76
CA PRO A 42 -3.79 -0.76 -14.54
C PRO A 42 -3.33 -1.49 -13.27
N ASP A 43 -4.26 -2.17 -12.61
CA ASP A 43 -3.98 -2.85 -11.34
C ASP A 43 -2.92 -3.95 -11.49
N ASP A 44 -2.90 -4.70 -12.59
CA ASP A 44 -1.88 -5.71 -12.85
C ASP A 44 -0.46 -5.13 -12.87
N GLU A 45 -0.26 -4.01 -13.57
CA GLU A 45 1.01 -3.27 -13.58
C GLU A 45 1.36 -2.74 -12.18
N ALA A 46 0.40 -2.17 -11.47
CA ALA A 46 0.62 -1.64 -10.12
C ALA A 46 0.97 -2.76 -9.11
N LEU A 47 0.32 -3.91 -9.20
CA LEU A 47 0.56 -5.06 -8.32
C LEU A 47 1.89 -5.72 -8.59
N GLU A 48 2.37 -5.73 -9.83
CA GLU A 48 3.73 -6.19 -10.17
C GLU A 48 4.78 -5.30 -9.48
N LEU A 49 4.66 -3.98 -9.61
CA LEU A 49 5.55 -3.01 -8.96
C LEU A 49 5.48 -3.08 -7.43
N LEU A 50 4.28 -3.27 -6.86
CA LEU A 50 4.09 -3.45 -5.43
C LEU A 50 4.73 -4.76 -4.95
N THR A 51 4.56 -5.84 -5.71
CA THR A 51 5.16 -7.14 -5.41
C THR A 51 6.68 -7.02 -5.37
N GLU A 52 7.28 -6.37 -6.35
CA GLU A 52 8.72 -6.13 -6.37
C GLU A 52 9.17 -5.30 -5.15
N ALA A 53 8.50 -4.16 -4.91
CA ALA A 53 8.85 -3.25 -3.83
C ALA A 53 8.75 -3.92 -2.45
N PHE A 54 7.70 -4.71 -2.20
CA PHE A 54 7.47 -5.39 -0.93
C PHE A 54 8.54 -6.45 -0.65
N ASN A 55 8.88 -7.27 -1.65
CA ASN A 55 9.90 -8.31 -1.52
C ASN A 55 11.35 -7.77 -1.52
N ARG A 56 11.55 -6.50 -1.87
CA ARG A 56 12.86 -5.80 -1.80
C ARG A 56 12.96 -4.80 -0.64
N HIS A 57 11.89 -4.60 0.13
CA HIS A 57 11.89 -3.67 1.24
C HIS A 57 12.94 -4.04 2.31
N PRO A 58 13.61 -3.07 2.96
CA PRO A 58 14.59 -3.37 4.01
C PRO A 58 14.06 -4.26 5.12
N ASP A 59 12.81 -4.05 5.54
CA ASP A 59 12.17 -4.81 6.62
C ASP A 59 11.53 -6.13 6.17
N LYS A 60 11.79 -6.59 4.94
CA LYS A 60 11.13 -7.77 4.36
C LYS A 60 11.26 -9.01 5.24
N SER A 61 12.40 -9.25 5.88
CA SER A 61 12.60 -10.47 6.67
C SER A 61 11.62 -10.54 7.85
N ALA A 62 11.37 -9.41 8.52
CA ALA A 62 10.40 -9.32 9.59
C ALA A 62 8.96 -9.51 9.06
N MET A 63 8.63 -8.84 7.96
CA MET A 63 7.31 -8.97 7.32
C MET A 63 7.04 -10.42 6.87
N MET A 64 8.00 -11.07 6.21
CA MET A 64 7.89 -12.45 5.72
C MET A 64 7.79 -13.47 6.84
N ALA A 65 8.58 -13.31 7.91
CA ALA A 65 8.48 -14.15 9.10
C ALA A 65 7.09 -14.04 9.77
N GLU A 66 6.48 -12.87 9.71
CA GLU A 66 5.14 -12.64 10.24
C GLU A 66 4.03 -13.15 9.29
N LEU A 67 4.18 -12.93 7.98
CA LEU A 67 3.30 -13.48 6.96
C LEU A 67 3.49 -14.99 6.76
N ASN A 68 4.46 -15.60 7.45
CA ASN A 68 4.79 -17.01 7.36
C ASN A 68 4.99 -17.48 5.92
N CYS A 69 5.88 -16.81 5.19
CA CYS A 69 6.23 -17.16 3.81
C CYS A 69 7.65 -16.72 3.44
N ASN A 70 8.18 -17.17 2.30
CA ASN A 70 9.47 -16.70 1.77
C ASN A 70 9.32 -15.40 0.96
N ARG A 71 8.23 -15.29 0.20
CA ARG A 71 7.89 -14.11 -0.62
C ARG A 71 6.38 -13.94 -0.74
N VAL A 72 5.98 -12.72 -1.10
CA VAL A 72 4.59 -12.35 -1.40
C VAL A 72 4.42 -12.17 -2.91
N LYS A 73 3.21 -12.43 -3.41
CA LYS A 73 2.77 -11.99 -4.74
C LYS A 73 1.40 -11.34 -4.59
N PHE A 74 1.26 -10.10 -5.02
CA PHE A 74 -0.04 -9.44 -5.02
C PHE A 74 -0.83 -9.82 -6.27
N ILE A 75 -2.11 -10.12 -6.08
CA ILE A 75 -3.05 -10.54 -7.13
C ILE A 75 -4.37 -9.77 -6.98
N GLY A 76 -5.25 -9.87 -7.97
CA GLY A 76 -6.56 -9.21 -7.92
C GLY A 76 -6.42 -7.71 -8.15
N GLY A 77 -6.60 -6.92 -7.09
CA GLY A 77 -6.54 -5.45 -7.16
C GLY A 77 -5.89 -4.80 -5.94
N LEU A 78 -5.68 -3.49 -6.02
CA LEU A 78 -5.22 -2.65 -4.89
C LEU A 78 -6.27 -2.61 -3.76
N PRO A 79 -5.91 -2.15 -2.54
CA PRO A 79 -6.89 -1.96 -1.47
C PRO A 79 -8.06 -1.07 -1.92
N GLN A 80 -9.27 -1.40 -1.48
CA GLN A 80 -10.48 -0.68 -1.88
C GLN A 80 -10.35 0.85 -1.63
N GLY A 81 -10.58 1.66 -2.67
CA GLY A 81 -10.47 3.12 -2.57
C GLY A 81 -9.05 3.67 -2.72
N MET A 82 -8.05 2.81 -2.95
CA MET A 82 -6.72 3.22 -3.40
C MET A 82 -6.55 2.94 -4.88
N THR A 83 -5.81 3.81 -5.57
CA THR A 83 -5.54 3.61 -7.00
C THR A 83 -4.19 4.22 -7.40
N CYS A 84 -3.61 3.70 -8.48
CA CYS A 84 -2.31 4.12 -8.98
C CYS A 84 -2.46 5.02 -10.20
N PHE A 85 -1.66 6.08 -10.26
CA PHE A 85 -1.62 7.02 -11.38
C PHE A 85 -0.19 7.28 -11.82
N ALA A 86 0.03 7.35 -13.13
CA ALA A 86 1.27 7.76 -13.74
C ALA A 86 1.24 9.27 -14.05
N ALA A 87 2.28 9.97 -13.64
CA ALA A 87 2.51 11.36 -14.00
C ALA A 87 2.86 11.49 -15.49
N PRO A 88 2.60 12.65 -16.12
CA PRO A 88 3.12 12.95 -17.45
C PRO A 88 4.63 12.72 -17.50
N THR A 89 5.05 11.97 -18.51
CA THR A 89 6.46 11.67 -18.75
C THR A 89 7.23 12.96 -18.99
N LYS A 90 8.31 13.16 -18.24
CA LYS A 90 9.30 14.22 -18.52
C LYS A 90 10.34 13.69 -19.50
N GLU A 91 10.83 14.54 -20.40
CA GLU A 91 11.83 14.14 -21.39
C GLU A 91 13.01 13.38 -20.75
N GLY A 92 13.34 12.22 -21.31
CA GLY A 92 14.44 11.37 -20.86
C GLY A 92 14.21 10.62 -19.54
N ARG A 93 12.97 10.55 -19.01
CA ARG A 93 12.65 9.83 -17.78
C ARG A 93 11.43 8.94 -17.93
N SER A 94 11.39 7.84 -17.18
CA SER A 94 10.15 7.07 -17.00
C SER A 94 9.14 7.90 -16.18
N PRO A 95 7.82 7.73 -16.41
CA PRO A 95 6.81 8.44 -15.64
C PRO A 95 6.86 8.02 -14.16
N ASP A 96 6.78 9.01 -13.28
CA ASP A 96 6.61 8.77 -11.85
C ASP A 96 5.24 8.15 -11.59
N ARG A 97 5.16 7.16 -10.70
CA ARG A 97 3.90 6.50 -10.34
C ARG A 97 3.54 6.80 -8.89
N TYR A 98 2.28 7.18 -8.68
CA TYR A 98 1.75 7.71 -7.44
C TYR A 98 0.55 6.88 -6.98
N ILE A 99 0.48 6.55 -5.70
CA ILE A 99 -0.64 5.79 -5.12
C ILE A 99 -1.48 6.74 -4.27
N TYR A 100 -2.74 6.86 -4.65
CA TYR A 100 -3.73 7.74 -4.04
C TYR A 100 -4.69 6.94 -3.14
N GLY A 101 -5.49 7.64 -2.32
CA GLY A 101 -6.57 7.03 -1.54
C GLY A 101 -6.28 6.76 -0.06
N HIS A 102 -5.18 7.29 0.48
CA HIS A 102 -4.86 7.16 1.91
C HIS A 102 -5.83 7.99 2.78
N GLY A 103 -6.46 7.44 3.82
CA GLY A 103 -7.51 8.18 4.57
C GLY A 103 -7.04 9.35 5.43
N ASN A 104 -5.73 9.48 5.70
CA ASN A 104 -5.21 10.71 6.29
C ASN A 104 -4.99 11.83 5.25
N SER A 105 -5.24 11.59 3.96
CA SER A 105 -5.13 12.60 2.91
C SER A 105 -6.08 13.75 3.17
N SER A 106 -5.58 14.98 3.02
CA SER A 106 -6.42 16.17 3.04
C SER A 106 -6.52 16.74 1.63
N ARG A 107 -7.73 17.11 1.18
CA ARG A 107 -7.99 17.67 -0.16
C ARG A 107 -7.41 19.08 -0.41
N ARG A 108 -6.36 19.52 0.30
CA ARG A 108 -5.87 20.92 0.31
C ARG A 108 -4.63 21.17 -0.57
N GLY A 109 -4.44 20.40 -1.64
CA GLY A 109 -3.39 20.60 -2.66
C GLY A 109 -2.18 19.64 -2.54
N PHE A 110 -1.30 19.64 -3.55
CA PHE A 110 -0.19 18.66 -3.74
C PHE A 110 0.80 18.58 -2.57
N ASP A 111 1.06 19.68 -1.86
CA ASP A 111 1.91 19.70 -0.65
C ASP A 111 1.20 19.16 0.60
N THR A 112 -0.12 18.98 0.53
CA THR A 112 -0.96 18.36 1.56
C THR A 112 -1.55 17.00 1.13
N ASP A 113 -1.31 16.62 -0.13
CA ASP A 113 -1.70 15.32 -0.67
C ASP A 113 -0.83 14.25 -0.02
N LYS A 114 -1.43 13.45 0.85
CA LYS A 114 -0.76 12.29 1.46
C LYS A 114 -0.76 11.08 0.52
N LEU A 115 -0.40 11.31 -0.74
CA LEU A 115 -0.23 10.28 -1.78
C LEU A 115 1.13 9.60 -1.64
N PHE A 116 1.26 8.30 -1.87
CA PHE A 116 2.58 7.65 -1.85
C PHE A 116 3.32 7.94 -3.16
N ARG A 117 4.56 8.44 -3.05
CA ARG A 117 5.41 8.84 -4.19
C ARG A 117 6.18 7.69 -4.82
N SER A 118 6.12 6.52 -4.20
CA SER A 118 6.62 5.27 -4.75
C SER A 118 5.95 4.08 -4.07
N PHE A 119 6.00 2.92 -4.72
CA PHE A 119 5.59 1.65 -4.11
C PHE A 119 6.38 1.34 -2.84
N ARG A 120 7.67 1.71 -2.77
CA ARG A 120 8.48 1.53 -1.56
C ARG A 120 7.91 2.29 -0.36
N GLU A 121 7.44 3.52 -0.56
CA GLU A 121 6.81 4.30 0.52
C GLU A 121 5.45 3.72 0.95
N PHE A 122 4.77 3.01 0.04
CA PHE A 122 3.48 2.38 0.31
C PHE A 122 3.60 1.06 1.06
N VAL A 123 4.73 0.34 0.93
CA VAL A 123 4.93 -0.99 1.55
C VAL A 123 4.57 -1.03 3.05
N PRO A 124 5.00 -0.10 3.92
CA PRO A 124 4.63 -0.14 5.33
C PRO A 124 3.12 -0.03 5.57
N HIS A 125 2.43 0.75 4.72
CA HIS A 125 0.97 0.89 4.79
C HIS A 125 0.25 -0.35 4.29
N CYS A 126 0.68 -0.89 3.14
CA CYS A 126 0.17 -2.14 2.59
C CYS A 126 0.35 -3.30 3.59
N TYR A 127 1.54 -3.43 4.17
CA TYR A 127 1.80 -4.43 5.21
C TYR A 127 0.83 -4.29 6.38
N TRP A 128 0.64 -3.07 6.86
CA TRP A 128 -0.27 -2.81 7.95
C TRP A 128 -1.73 -3.16 7.58
N ILE A 129 -2.22 -2.82 6.39
CA ILE A 129 -3.56 -3.25 5.90
C ILE A 129 -3.73 -4.79 5.97
N ILE A 130 -2.69 -5.54 5.61
CA ILE A 130 -2.73 -7.02 5.63
C ILE A 130 -2.88 -7.56 7.05
N VAL A 131 -2.16 -6.99 8.02
CA VAL A 131 -2.09 -7.50 9.40
C VAL A 131 -3.09 -6.85 10.36
N GLU A 132 -3.62 -5.67 10.05
CA GLU A 132 -4.59 -4.94 10.89
C GLU A 132 -6.01 -5.51 10.78
N ARG A 133 -6.25 -6.48 9.90
CA ARG A 133 -7.51 -7.25 9.90
C ARG A 133 -7.84 -7.65 11.35
N ASN A 134 -8.95 -7.10 11.87
CA ASN A 134 -9.42 -7.31 13.23
C ASN A 134 -9.66 -8.80 13.46
N VAL A 135 -8.67 -9.48 14.01
CA VAL A 135 -8.69 -10.91 14.31
C VAL A 135 -8.64 -11.02 15.82
N ALA A 136 -9.58 -11.77 16.40
CA ALA A 136 -9.54 -12.09 17.82
C ALA A 136 -8.13 -12.56 18.19
N TRP A 137 -7.58 -12.08 19.30
CA TRP A 137 -6.23 -12.37 19.79
C TRP A 137 -5.06 -11.64 19.10
N ASN A 138 -5.31 -10.74 18.14
CA ASN A 138 -4.28 -9.83 17.64
C ASN A 138 -4.30 -8.51 18.41
N ARG A 139 -3.12 -7.92 18.67
CA ARG A 139 -3.04 -6.57 19.22
C ARG A 139 -3.22 -5.56 18.08
N PRO A 140 -3.96 -4.46 18.28
CA PRO A 140 -4.01 -3.36 17.33
C PRO A 140 -2.59 -2.92 16.98
N ARG A 141 -2.31 -2.68 15.70
CA ARG A 141 -0.99 -2.24 15.26
C ARG A 141 -1.07 -0.82 14.75
N PHE A 142 -0.01 -0.08 14.98
CA PHE A 142 0.14 1.23 14.38
C PHE A 142 0.72 1.08 12.97
N CYS A 143 0.20 1.87 12.04
CA CYS A 143 0.78 1.98 10.71
C CYS A 143 2.05 2.84 10.79
N TYR A 144 3.17 2.27 10.33
CA TYR A 144 4.46 2.96 10.30
C TYR A 144 4.76 3.63 8.95
N CYS A 145 3.75 3.87 8.12
CA CYS A 145 3.96 4.66 6.92
C CYS A 145 4.16 6.14 7.29
N LYS A 146 4.87 6.88 6.42
CA LYS A 146 5.19 8.29 6.65
C LYS A 146 3.97 9.21 6.85
N TYR A 147 2.77 8.77 6.48
CA TYR A 147 1.53 9.53 6.61
C TYR A 147 0.68 9.18 7.84
N CYS A 148 0.89 8.01 8.43
CA CYS A 148 0.23 7.59 9.67
C CYS A 148 1.06 7.94 10.91
N GLN A 149 2.38 8.09 10.76
CA GLN A 149 3.28 8.46 11.86
C GLN A 149 3.26 9.96 12.20
N LEU A 150 2.69 10.83 11.36
CA LEU A 150 2.65 12.25 11.64
C LEU A 150 1.73 12.52 12.83
N PRO A 151 2.18 13.28 13.86
CA PRO A 151 1.32 13.66 14.96
C PRO A 151 0.14 14.44 14.39
N PHE A 152 -1.07 14.10 14.85
CA PHE A 152 -2.22 14.97 14.67
C PHE A 152 -1.79 16.37 15.16
N PRO A 153 -1.97 17.45 14.37
CA PRO A 153 -1.90 18.77 14.96
C PRO A 153 -2.97 18.81 16.06
N GLN A 154 -2.52 19.02 17.29
CA GLN A 154 -3.42 19.29 18.42
C GLN A 154 -4.13 20.62 18.20
#